data_AF-A0A5U0QPL2-F1
#
_entry.id   AF-A0A5U0QPL2-F1
#
_cell.length_a   1.000
_cell.length_b   1.000
_cell.length_c   1.000
_cell.angle_alpha   90.00
_cell.angle_beta   90.00
_cell.angle_gamma   90.00
#
_symmetry.space_group_name_H-M   'P 1'
#
loop_
_entity.id
_entity.type
_entity.pdbx_description
1 polymer ?
#
loop_
_entity_poly.entity_id
_entity_poly.type
_entity_poly.pdbx_seq_one_letter_code
_entity_poly.pdbx_strand_id
1 'polypeptide(L)'
;KKNIQHIEKEGFLRNRPIEITYYKWLDRYFVSNSGGSHHAALVVWQSVRDKLEYKREANITKLSIDKDSIKKLNSDYWSFILNFRYQTNIQTLFYLFEELVSKHTDMLEPNYYHGNYRLFFVPKNQLKINKYAFEYWYRNAIKNKKIIALPEYLENPLQFHTGGILIQ
;
A
#
# COMPACT_ATOMS: atom_id res chain seq x y z
N LYS A 1 26.12 -0.63 22.47
CA LYS A 1 27.29 -1.19 21.74
C LYS A 1 27.00 -2.50 21.03
N LYS A 2 26.53 -3.58 21.71
CA LYS A 2 26.22 -4.88 21.06
C LYS A 2 25.14 -4.80 19.96
N ASN A 3 24.06 -4.04 20.18
CA ASN A 3 22.99 -3.90 19.18
C ASN A 3 23.44 -3.15 17.92
N ILE A 4 24.26 -2.09 18.08
CA ILE A 4 24.85 -1.34 16.96
C ILE A 4 25.74 -2.27 16.13
N GLN A 5 26.62 -3.03 16.77
CA GLN A 5 27.47 -4.01 16.09
C GLN A 5 26.66 -5.09 15.37
N HIS A 6 25.49 -5.46 15.92
CA HIS A 6 24.61 -6.46 15.32
C HIS A 6 23.94 -5.91 14.05
N ILE A 7 23.34 -4.71 14.09
CA ILE A 7 22.76 -4.09 12.88
C ILE A 7 23.83 -3.81 11.82
N GLU A 8 25.04 -3.45 12.24
CA GLU A 8 26.17 -3.25 11.33
C GLU A 8 26.58 -4.53 10.61
N LYS A 9 26.39 -5.71 11.22
CA LYS A 9 26.71 -7.00 10.58
C LYS A 9 25.62 -7.49 9.62
N GLU A 10 24.37 -7.09 9.82
CA GLU A 10 23.23 -7.67 9.10
C GLU A 10 22.68 -6.80 7.97
N GLY A 11 22.95 -5.50 7.97
CA GLY A 11 22.45 -4.61 6.91
C GLY A 11 23.17 -3.27 6.82
N PHE A 12 23.85 -2.85 7.88
CA PHE A 12 24.44 -1.52 8.01
C PHE A 12 25.97 -1.56 8.08
N LEU A 13 26.61 -2.38 7.23
CA LEU A 13 28.06 -2.59 7.22
C LEU A 13 28.83 -1.26 7.19
N ARG A 14 29.82 -1.13 8.09
CA ARG A 14 30.56 0.14 8.29
C ARG A 14 31.32 0.64 7.07
N ASN A 15 31.75 -0.26 6.20
CA ASN A 15 32.60 0.04 5.05
C ASN A 15 31.85 0.51 3.80
N ARG A 16 30.53 0.67 3.87
CA ARG A 16 29.71 1.19 2.76
C ARG A 16 28.60 2.13 3.25
N PRO A 17 28.07 3.02 2.41
CA PRO A 17 26.87 3.79 2.72
C PRO A 17 25.68 2.89 3.04
N ILE A 18 24.72 3.45 3.78
CA ILE A 18 23.42 2.81 4.00
C ILE A 18 22.55 3.07 2.78
N GLU A 19 22.05 2.01 2.15
CA GLU A 19 21.11 2.11 1.04
C GLU A 19 19.68 2.31 1.57
N ILE A 20 19.09 3.46 1.27
CA ILE A 20 17.77 3.86 1.73
C ILE A 20 16.86 4.06 0.53
N THR A 21 15.67 3.47 0.57
CA THR A 21 14.59 3.80 -0.36
C THR A 21 13.63 4.78 0.29
N TYR A 22 13.42 5.94 -0.31
CA TYR A 22 12.42 6.90 0.10
C TYR A 22 11.18 6.81 -0.81
N TYR A 23 10.09 6.31 -0.24
CA TYR A 23 8.79 6.21 -0.91
C TYR A 23 8.05 7.53 -0.76
N LYS A 24 8.23 8.43 -1.74
CA LYS A 24 7.68 9.79 -1.71
C LYS A 24 6.16 9.81 -1.51
N TRP A 25 5.45 8.83 -2.08
CA TRP A 25 3.99 8.78 -1.98
C TRP A 25 3.51 8.50 -0.55
N LEU A 26 4.25 7.71 0.25
CA LEU A 26 3.91 7.40 1.65
C LEU A 26 4.66 8.28 2.67
N ASP A 27 5.50 9.19 2.20
CA ASP A 27 6.47 9.93 3.01
C ASP A 27 7.23 9.01 3.98
N ARG A 28 7.77 7.90 3.46
CA ARG A 28 8.37 6.84 4.28
C ARG A 28 9.75 6.43 3.79
N TYR A 29 10.70 6.43 4.70
CA TYR A 29 12.01 5.83 4.50
C TYR A 29 11.96 4.33 4.81
N PHE A 30 12.58 3.54 3.95
CA PHE A 30 12.70 2.10 4.08
C PHE A 30 14.15 1.66 3.88
N VAL A 31 14.57 0.76 4.75
CA VAL A 31 15.87 0.08 4.66
C VAL A 31 15.61 -1.41 4.88
N SER A 32 16.13 -2.24 3.99
CA SER A 32 16.04 -3.69 4.13
C SER A 32 16.97 -4.16 5.26
N ASN A 33 16.44 -4.96 6.19
CA ASN A 33 17.23 -5.68 7.19
C ASN A 33 16.82 -7.15 7.24
N SER A 34 17.77 -8.06 7.08
CA SER A 34 17.48 -9.50 6.95
C SER A 34 17.40 -10.25 8.30
N GLY A 35 17.49 -9.57 9.44
CA GLY A 35 17.47 -10.19 10.78
C GLY A 35 17.38 -9.20 11.95
N GLY A 36 17.77 -7.94 11.71
CA GLY A 36 18.02 -6.99 12.78
C GLY A 36 16.87 -6.05 13.10
N SER A 37 15.61 -6.35 12.75
CA SER A 37 14.49 -5.40 12.98
C SER A 37 14.24 -5.11 14.46
N HIS A 38 14.30 -6.14 15.31
CA HIS A 38 14.24 -5.99 16.76
C HIS A 38 15.46 -5.22 17.29
N HIS A 39 16.66 -5.52 16.82
CA HIS A 39 17.87 -4.81 17.23
C HIS A 39 17.90 -3.36 16.74
N ALA A 40 17.38 -3.07 15.55
CA ALA A 40 17.25 -1.72 15.01
C ALA A 40 16.24 -0.90 15.83
N ALA A 41 15.08 -1.47 16.16
CA ALA A 41 14.12 -0.83 17.05
C ALA A 41 14.73 -0.53 18.43
N LEU A 42 15.49 -1.48 19.01
CA LEU A 42 16.22 -1.27 20.26
C LEU A 42 17.30 -0.19 20.14
N VAL A 43 18.04 -0.12 19.02
CA VAL A 43 19.03 0.94 18.78
C VAL A 43 18.35 2.31 18.67
N VAL A 44 17.22 2.41 17.96
CA VAL A 44 16.45 3.65 17.86
C VAL A 44 15.99 4.10 19.25
N TRP A 45 15.39 3.20 20.03
CA TRP A 45 14.93 3.51 21.38
C TRP A 45 16.09 3.93 22.32
N GLN A 46 17.21 3.19 22.29
CA GLN A 46 18.41 3.54 23.06
C GLN A 46 18.97 4.90 22.66
N SER A 47 18.99 5.20 21.35
CA SER A 47 19.51 6.46 20.84
C SER A 47 18.67 7.65 21.29
N VAL A 48 17.35 7.50 21.34
CA VAL A 48 16.45 8.53 21.88
C VAL A 48 16.64 8.69 23.40
N ARG A 49 16.59 7.58 24.16
CA ARG A 49 16.72 7.60 25.63
C ARG A 49 18.05 8.19 26.08
N ASP A 50 19.14 7.78 25.45
CA ASP A 50 20.51 8.10 25.84
C ASP A 50 21.10 9.29 25.05
N LYS A 51 20.30 9.91 24.16
CA LYS A 51 20.72 11.00 23.24
C LYS A 51 21.97 10.65 22.43
N LEU A 52 22.06 9.42 21.95
CA LEU A 52 23.20 8.98 21.14
C LEU A 52 23.07 9.54 19.74
N GLU A 53 24.12 10.23 19.29
CA GLU A 53 24.27 10.58 17.89
C GLU A 53 24.97 9.45 17.13
N TYR A 54 24.28 8.90 16.13
CA TYR A 54 24.84 7.94 15.20
C TYR A 54 24.76 8.51 13.78
N LYS A 55 25.92 8.92 13.24
CA LYS A 55 26.03 9.52 11.90
C LYS A 55 26.69 8.53 10.94
N ARG A 56 26.07 8.36 9.77
CA ARG A 56 26.53 7.47 8.71
C ARG A 56 26.22 8.10 7.36
N GLU A 57 27.07 7.80 6.38
CA GLU A 57 26.77 8.09 4.98
C GLU A 57 25.59 7.21 4.52
N ALA A 58 24.69 7.81 3.76
CA ALA A 58 23.51 7.14 3.22
C ALA A 58 23.28 7.55 1.77
N ASN A 59 23.01 6.56 0.93
CA ASN A 59 22.54 6.74 -0.43
C ASN A 59 21.02 6.62 -0.43
N ILE A 60 20.33 7.64 -0.93
CA ILE A 60 18.87 7.69 -0.90
C ILE A 60 18.35 7.57 -2.33
N THR A 61 17.73 6.44 -2.63
CA THR A 61 16.94 6.24 -3.85
C THR A 61 15.52 6.73 -3.61
N LYS A 62 15.09 7.73 -4.37
CA LYS A 62 13.75 8.30 -4.28
C LYS A 62 12.82 7.67 -5.30
N LEU A 63 11.72 7.10 -4.83
CA LEU A 63 10.68 6.52 -5.68
C LEU A 63 9.40 7.34 -5.57
N SER A 64 8.72 7.53 -6.69
CA SER A 64 7.41 8.18 -6.78
C SER A 64 6.50 7.40 -7.72
N ILE A 65 5.19 7.44 -7.46
CA ILE A 65 4.21 6.91 -8.39
C ILE A 65 4.10 7.86 -9.57
N ASP A 66 4.11 7.30 -10.79
CA ASP A 66 3.88 8.04 -12.01
C ASP A 66 2.42 8.53 -12.08
N LYS A 67 2.24 9.85 -12.18
CA LYS A 67 0.92 10.48 -12.20
C LYS A 67 0.13 10.15 -13.46
N ASP A 68 0.81 9.95 -14.60
CA ASP A 68 0.12 9.64 -15.84
C ASP A 68 -0.42 8.20 -15.83
N SER A 69 0.30 7.28 -15.20
CA SER A 69 -0.21 5.94 -14.88
C SER A 69 -1.47 5.97 -13.99
N ILE A 70 -1.55 6.87 -13.00
CA ILE A 70 -2.77 7.05 -12.18
C ILE A 70 -3.93 7.57 -13.04
N LYS A 71 -3.70 8.58 -13.89
CA LYS A 71 -4.73 9.11 -14.79
C LYS A 71 -5.25 8.03 -15.73
N LYS A 72 -4.35 7.24 -16.31
CA LYS A 72 -4.69 6.13 -17.20
C LYS A 72 -5.50 5.05 -16.47
N LEU A 73 -5.09 4.69 -15.25
CA LEU A 73 -5.85 3.78 -14.41
C LEU A 73 -7.28 4.29 -14.17
N ASN A 74 -7.43 5.59 -13.89
CA ASN A 74 -8.73 6.21 -13.65
C ASN A 74 -9.56 6.39 -14.92
N SER A 75 -8.95 6.54 -16.10
CA SER A 75 -9.69 6.61 -17.37
C SER A 75 -10.22 5.24 -17.78
N ASP A 76 -9.38 4.21 -17.64
CA ASP A 76 -9.61 2.92 -18.27
C ASP A 76 -10.40 1.97 -17.35
N TYR A 77 -10.30 2.15 -16.03
CA TYR A 77 -10.89 1.24 -15.04
C TYR A 77 -11.69 1.97 -13.97
N TRP A 78 -12.73 1.29 -13.48
CA TRP A 78 -13.20 1.50 -12.11
C TRP A 78 -12.35 0.61 -11.20
N SER A 79 -11.36 1.20 -10.53
CA SER A 79 -10.41 0.47 -9.69
C SER A 79 -10.54 0.84 -8.23
N PHE A 80 -10.60 -0.17 -7.36
CA PHE A 80 -10.88 0.03 -5.94
C PHE A 80 -10.29 -1.06 -5.05
N ILE A 81 -10.03 -0.69 -3.81
CA ILE A 81 -9.59 -1.58 -2.74
C ILE A 81 -10.82 -1.96 -1.91
N LEU A 82 -11.00 -3.24 -1.67
CA LEU A 82 -12.04 -3.78 -0.79
C LEU A 82 -11.38 -4.59 0.34
N ASN A 83 -11.81 -4.37 1.58
CA ASN A 83 -11.38 -5.17 2.74
C ASN A 83 -12.49 -6.15 3.13
N PHE A 84 -12.18 -7.43 3.10
CA PHE A 84 -13.11 -8.49 3.49
C PHE A 84 -12.88 -8.85 4.94
N ARG A 85 -13.90 -8.64 5.80
CA ARG A 85 -13.84 -9.16 7.17
C ARG A 85 -13.85 -10.70 7.22
N TYR A 86 -14.37 -11.37 6.19
CA TYR A 86 -14.49 -12.83 6.12
C TYR A 86 -14.01 -13.35 4.76
N GLN A 87 -13.11 -14.36 4.77
CA GLN A 87 -12.48 -14.92 3.56
C GLN A 87 -13.45 -15.64 2.62
N THR A 88 -14.55 -16.16 3.12
CA THR A 88 -15.47 -17.03 2.36
C THR A 88 -16.25 -16.34 1.25
N ASN A 89 -16.26 -15.00 1.17
CA ASN A 89 -17.09 -14.26 0.21
C ASN A 89 -16.32 -13.60 -0.95
N ILE A 90 -14.98 -13.71 -0.99
CA ILE A 90 -14.20 -13.01 -2.02
C ILE A 90 -14.39 -13.63 -3.41
N GLN A 91 -14.23 -14.95 -3.52
CA GLN A 91 -14.32 -15.62 -4.82
C GLN A 91 -15.73 -15.54 -5.38
N THR A 92 -16.74 -15.65 -4.53
CA THR A 92 -18.14 -15.43 -4.91
C THR A 92 -18.35 -14.01 -5.43
N LEU A 93 -17.83 -12.98 -4.74
CA LEU A 93 -17.95 -11.60 -5.23
C LEU A 93 -17.22 -11.41 -6.57
N PHE A 94 -16.01 -11.96 -6.70
CA PHE A 94 -15.26 -11.91 -7.94
C PHE A 94 -16.05 -12.55 -9.10
N TYR A 95 -16.61 -13.75 -8.87
CA TYR A 95 -17.49 -14.41 -9.84
C TYR A 95 -18.72 -13.57 -10.18
N LEU A 96 -19.36 -12.94 -9.20
CA LEU A 96 -20.51 -12.05 -9.46
C LEU A 96 -20.12 -10.84 -10.31
N PHE A 97 -18.91 -10.30 -10.12
CA PHE A 97 -18.40 -9.21 -10.95
C PHE A 97 -18.14 -9.67 -12.40
N GLU A 98 -17.52 -10.85 -12.58
CA GLU A 98 -17.31 -11.43 -13.91
C GLU A 98 -18.61 -11.86 -14.58
N GLU A 99 -19.59 -12.34 -13.84
CA GLU A 99 -20.85 -12.83 -14.39
C GLU A 99 -21.79 -11.68 -14.73
N LEU A 100 -22.00 -10.76 -13.79
CA LEU A 100 -23.07 -9.77 -13.85
C LEU A 100 -22.58 -8.37 -14.21
N VAL A 101 -21.39 -7.97 -13.77
CA VAL A 101 -20.96 -6.55 -13.85
C VAL A 101 -20.20 -6.24 -15.12
N SER A 102 -19.21 -7.06 -15.47
CA SER A 102 -18.29 -6.80 -16.59
C SER A 102 -17.95 -8.09 -17.33
N LYS A 103 -17.57 -7.98 -18.61
CA LYS A 103 -17.05 -9.12 -19.39
C LYS A 103 -15.71 -9.62 -18.86
N HIS A 104 -14.96 -8.73 -18.21
CA HIS A 104 -13.67 -9.02 -17.60
C HIS A 104 -13.53 -8.21 -16.32
N THR A 105 -12.96 -8.81 -15.29
CA THR A 105 -12.57 -8.11 -14.06
C THR A 105 -11.25 -8.69 -13.59
N ASP A 106 -10.25 -7.87 -13.31
CA ASP A 106 -9.02 -8.35 -12.66
C ASP A 106 -9.13 -8.15 -11.15
N MET A 107 -8.53 -9.08 -10.40
CA MET A 107 -8.39 -9.00 -8.96
C MET A 107 -6.95 -9.28 -8.55
N LEU A 108 -6.34 -8.38 -7.77
CA LEU A 108 -5.02 -8.58 -7.19
C LEU A 108 -5.10 -8.70 -5.66
N GLU A 109 -4.30 -9.63 -5.13
CA GLU A 109 -4.07 -9.81 -3.70
C GLU A 109 -2.73 -9.18 -3.32
N PRO A 110 -2.70 -8.21 -2.39
CA PRO A 110 -1.44 -7.64 -1.91
C PRO A 110 -0.69 -8.66 -1.06
N ASN A 111 0.56 -8.92 -1.43
CA ASN A 111 1.45 -9.79 -0.66
C ASN A 111 1.83 -9.12 0.68
N TYR A 112 1.98 -9.94 1.73
CA TYR A 112 2.46 -9.53 3.06
C TYR A 112 1.58 -8.51 3.82
N TYR A 113 0.28 -8.46 3.54
CA TYR A 113 -0.68 -7.71 4.35
C TYR A 113 -1.42 -8.65 5.32
N HIS A 114 -1.58 -8.23 6.58
CA HIS A 114 -2.33 -9.00 7.59
C HIS A 114 -3.86 -8.97 7.38
N GLY A 115 -4.37 -8.09 6.50
CA GLY A 115 -5.79 -7.97 6.20
C GLY A 115 -6.15 -8.61 4.86
N ASN A 116 -7.42 -9.02 4.73
CA ASN A 116 -7.94 -9.61 3.50
C ASN A 116 -8.38 -8.49 2.52
N TYR A 117 -7.39 -7.75 2.04
CA TYR A 117 -7.58 -6.70 1.05
C TYR A 117 -7.53 -7.29 -0.36
N ARG A 118 -8.34 -6.74 -1.27
CA ARG A 118 -8.33 -7.08 -2.69
C ARG A 118 -8.45 -5.82 -3.52
N LEU A 119 -7.66 -5.75 -4.58
CA LEU A 119 -7.73 -4.67 -5.56
C LEU A 119 -8.51 -5.18 -6.75
N PHE A 120 -9.64 -4.55 -7.04
CA PHE A 120 -10.47 -4.85 -8.20
C PHE A 120 -10.20 -3.87 -9.32
N PHE A 121 -10.22 -4.35 -10.56
CA PHE A 121 -10.09 -3.55 -11.77
C PHE A 121 -11.20 -3.94 -12.74
N VAL A 122 -12.20 -3.07 -12.87
CA VAL A 122 -13.32 -3.27 -13.79
C VAL A 122 -13.14 -2.34 -15.00
N PRO A 123 -12.85 -2.86 -16.20
CA PRO A 123 -12.66 -2.03 -17.39
C PRO A 123 -13.95 -1.27 -17.74
N LYS A 124 -13.87 0.06 -17.90
CA LYS A 124 -15.05 0.89 -18.15
C LYS A 124 -15.74 0.59 -19.49
N ASN A 125 -14.99 0.07 -20.45
CA ASN A 125 -15.46 -0.28 -21.79
C ASN A 125 -16.09 -1.68 -21.89
N GLN A 126 -16.10 -2.47 -20.81
CA GLN A 126 -16.55 -3.87 -20.82
C GLN A 126 -17.70 -4.16 -19.85
N LEU A 127 -18.33 -3.13 -19.30
CA LEU A 127 -19.51 -3.28 -18.46
C LEU A 127 -20.65 -4.00 -19.19
N LYS A 128 -21.24 -4.99 -18.53
CA LYS A 128 -22.47 -5.67 -18.94
C LYS A 128 -23.71 -4.90 -18.51
N ILE A 129 -23.60 -4.18 -17.40
CA ILE A 129 -24.67 -3.35 -16.84
C ILE A 129 -24.60 -1.91 -17.33
N ASN A 130 -25.68 -1.17 -17.08
CA ASN A 130 -25.73 0.25 -17.36
C ASN A 130 -24.60 1.00 -16.61
N LYS A 131 -23.80 1.76 -17.38
CA LYS A 131 -22.65 2.53 -16.86
C LYS A 131 -23.03 3.47 -15.71
N TYR A 132 -24.14 4.18 -15.83
CA TYR A 132 -24.59 5.13 -14.80
C TYR A 132 -25.01 4.43 -13.52
N ALA A 133 -25.65 3.26 -13.62
CA ALA A 133 -26.00 2.44 -12.45
C ALA A 133 -24.74 1.98 -11.70
N PHE A 134 -23.72 1.50 -12.43
CA PHE A 134 -22.46 1.10 -11.81
C PHE A 134 -21.70 2.28 -11.21
N GLU A 135 -21.63 3.41 -11.92
CA GLU A 135 -21.01 4.63 -11.41
C GLU A 135 -21.70 5.14 -10.14
N TYR A 136 -23.03 5.09 -10.09
CA TYR A 136 -23.80 5.44 -8.90
C TYR A 136 -23.48 4.51 -7.72
N TRP A 137 -23.42 3.19 -7.96
CA TRP A 137 -23.00 2.22 -6.95
C TRP A 137 -21.57 2.52 -6.45
N TYR A 138 -20.63 2.73 -7.37
CA TYR A 138 -19.22 2.97 -7.07
C TYR A 138 -19.03 4.22 -6.19
N ARG A 139 -19.65 5.34 -6.59
CA ARG A 139 -19.62 6.60 -5.81
C ARG A 139 -20.23 6.43 -4.42
N ASN A 140 -21.35 5.70 -4.31
CA ASN A 140 -21.97 5.43 -3.02
C ASN A 140 -21.15 4.48 -2.13
N ALA A 141 -20.51 3.48 -2.72
CA ALA A 141 -19.65 2.56 -1.98
C ALA A 141 -18.43 3.29 -1.39
N ILE A 142 -17.85 4.25 -2.13
CA ILE A 142 -16.79 5.14 -1.61
C ILE A 142 -17.32 6.03 -0.49
N LYS A 143 -18.45 6.73 -0.73
CA LYS A 143 -19.06 7.62 0.27
C LYS A 143 -19.35 6.90 1.58
N ASN A 144 -19.81 5.66 1.51
CA ASN A 144 -20.12 4.82 2.66
C ASN A 144 -18.91 4.03 3.20
N LYS A 145 -17.70 4.33 2.72
CA LYS A 145 -16.43 3.72 3.15
C LYS A 145 -16.40 2.19 3.03
N LYS A 146 -17.17 1.64 2.09
CA LYS A 146 -17.20 0.20 1.78
C LYS A 146 -16.06 -0.22 0.85
N ILE A 147 -15.63 0.71 0.00
CA ILE A 147 -14.46 0.57 -0.86
C ILE A 147 -13.63 1.85 -0.77
N ILE A 148 -12.35 1.75 -1.13
CA ILE A 148 -11.47 2.90 -1.35
C ILE A 148 -11.19 2.98 -2.85
N ALA A 149 -11.39 4.15 -3.46
CA ALA A 149 -10.97 4.36 -4.84
C ALA A 149 -9.44 4.24 -4.95
N LEU A 150 -8.95 3.34 -5.80
CA LEU A 150 -7.51 3.11 -5.91
C LEU A 150 -6.76 4.35 -6.43
N PRO A 151 -7.24 5.11 -7.43
CA PRO A 151 -6.57 6.33 -7.87
C PRO A 151 -6.45 7.38 -6.76
N GLU A 152 -7.51 7.57 -5.97
CA GLU A 152 -7.52 8.50 -4.82
C GLU A 152 -6.51 8.07 -3.75
N TYR A 153 -6.45 6.78 -3.45
CA TYR A 153 -5.45 6.22 -2.54
C TYR A 153 -4.01 6.44 -3.02
N LEU A 154 -3.74 6.26 -4.32
CA LEU A 154 -2.40 6.43 -4.86
C LEU A 154 -1.96 7.91 -4.92
N GLU A 155 -2.91 8.83 -5.09
CA GLU A 155 -2.64 10.27 -5.06
C GLU A 155 -2.38 10.79 -3.64
N ASN A 156 -3.16 10.33 -2.65
CA ASN A 156 -3.13 10.86 -1.29
C ASN A 156 -3.15 9.75 -0.22
N PRO A 157 -2.17 8.83 -0.20
CA PRO A 157 -2.25 7.65 0.66
C PRO A 157 -2.19 8.00 2.15
N LEU A 158 -1.51 9.09 2.52
CA LEU A 158 -1.40 9.52 3.93
C LEU A 158 -2.77 9.70 4.59
N GLN A 159 -3.78 10.19 3.87
CA GLN A 159 -5.14 10.36 4.40
C GLN A 159 -5.77 9.03 4.88
N PHE A 160 -5.32 7.91 4.32
CA PHE A 160 -5.78 6.57 4.69
C PHE A 160 -4.94 5.93 5.79
N HIS A 161 -3.77 6.49 6.13
CA HIS A 161 -2.82 5.94 7.11
C HIS A 161 -2.68 6.79 8.39
N THR A 162 -3.05 8.07 8.37
CA THR A 162 -2.84 8.99 9.51
C THR A 162 -4.06 9.22 10.40
N GLY A 163 -5.19 8.52 10.20
CA GLY A 163 -6.32 8.60 11.13
C GLY A 163 -7.54 7.77 10.73
N GLY A 164 -7.91 6.80 11.58
CA GLY A 164 -9.28 6.34 11.85
C GLY A 164 -10.19 5.85 10.71
N ILE A 165 -9.82 5.91 9.43
CA ILE A 165 -10.60 5.33 8.33
C ILE A 165 -10.26 3.84 8.25
N LEU A 166 -10.63 3.12 9.30
CA LEU A 166 -10.84 1.69 9.20
C LEU A 166 -12.08 1.48 8.35
N ILE A 167 -11.92 0.78 7.22
CA ILE A 167 -13.05 0.24 6.46
C ILE A 167 -13.93 -0.52 7.47
N GLN A 168 -15.13 0.02 7.74
CA GLN A 168 -16.12 -0.60 8.62
C GLN A 168 -16.90 -1.66 7.84
#